data_AF-A0A2D4YAI3-F1
#
_entry.id   AF-A0A2D4YAI3-F1
#
_cell.length_a   1.000
_cell.length_b   1.000
_cell.length_c   1.000
_cell.angle_alpha   90.00
_cell.angle_beta   90.00
_cell.angle_gamma   90.00
#
_symmetry.space_group_name_H-M   'P 1'
#
loop_
_entity.id
_entity.type
_entity.pdbx_description
1 polymer ?
#
loop_
_entity_poly.entity_id
_entity_poly.type
_entity_poly.pdbx_seq_one_letter_code
_entity_poly.pdbx_strand_id
1 'polypeptide(L)'
;MATNWDCYRCRFRIYNSKKMSTTNIKISEIQKHAKIVGFTYLTTTLIGFINIFFVKIGLHKPETLLELDFRFRVSILLDITMYALVMWMAVALYLLTKSINKNRAILGFVFRSAEVVMGFVMVLLYATPLIILNRAESYQFNDNTLHSLASVFFDVYGMGSNLHLILMSIGAFVFIKLLQSASYIPKWLSYWGLFTYVTVFIGFTLQIILPEISNQLMVVMAPGALFELVFGVWLLIKGVDLKK
;
A
#
# COMPACT_ATOMS: atom_id res chain seq x y z
N MET A 1 32.74 -57.60 10.76
CA MET A 1 31.74 -57.02 11.70
C MET A 1 31.62 -55.50 11.50
N ALA A 2 31.52 -55.04 10.24
CA ALA A 2 31.46 -53.61 9.89
C ALA A 2 30.53 -53.42 8.69
N THR A 3 29.21 -53.33 8.91
CA THR A 3 28.25 -53.05 7.82
C THR A 3 27.00 -52.29 8.26
N ASN A 4 26.62 -52.29 9.54
CA ASN A 4 25.41 -51.59 9.98
C ASN A 4 25.62 -50.09 10.28
N TRP A 5 26.78 -49.72 10.85
CA TRP A 5 27.06 -48.33 11.28
C TRP A 5 27.20 -47.33 10.12
N ASP A 6 27.74 -47.75 8.97
CA ASP A 6 27.92 -46.89 7.80
C ASP A 6 26.59 -46.53 7.10
N CYS A 7 25.60 -47.43 7.15
CA CYS A 7 24.29 -47.20 6.55
C CYS A 7 23.48 -46.15 7.33
N TYR A 8 23.54 -46.18 8.67
CA TYR A 8 22.91 -45.16 9.53
C TYR A 8 23.57 -43.78 9.35
N ARG A 9 24.90 -43.73 9.24
CA ARG A 9 25.64 -42.48 9.01
C ARG A 9 25.29 -41.84 7.66
N CYS A 10 25.13 -42.65 6.61
CA CYS A 10 24.66 -42.20 5.30
C CYS A 10 23.22 -41.68 5.34
N ARG A 11 22.27 -42.41 5.95
CA ARG A 11 20.87 -41.93 6.07
C ARG A 11 20.75 -40.65 6.87
N PHE A 12 21.48 -40.51 7.97
CA PHE A 12 21.50 -39.30 8.78
C PHE A 12 22.07 -38.11 8.01
N ARG A 13 23.12 -38.32 7.22
CA ARG A 13 23.72 -37.29 6.34
C ARG A 13 22.77 -36.86 5.22
N ILE A 14 22.06 -37.78 4.59
CA ILE A 14 21.06 -37.48 3.53
C ILE A 14 19.86 -36.75 4.13
N TYR A 15 19.38 -37.16 5.31
CA TYR A 15 18.29 -36.49 6.01
C TYR A 15 18.66 -35.05 6.39
N ASN A 16 19.83 -34.83 6.98
CA ASN A 16 20.31 -33.49 7.32
C ASN A 16 20.56 -32.64 6.06
N SER A 17 21.09 -33.23 4.98
CA SER A 17 21.22 -32.58 3.68
C SER A 17 19.86 -32.11 3.12
N LYS A 18 18.84 -32.97 3.12
CA LYS A 18 17.48 -32.61 2.68
C LYS A 18 16.87 -31.54 3.57
N LYS A 19 16.99 -31.66 4.90
CA LYS A 19 16.50 -30.67 5.86
C LYS A 19 17.16 -29.30 5.65
N MET A 20 18.49 -29.27 5.50
CA MET A 20 19.25 -28.04 5.24
C MET A 20 18.89 -27.42 3.88
N SER A 21 18.71 -28.23 2.84
CA SER A 21 18.22 -27.78 1.53
C SER A 21 16.82 -27.14 1.63
N THR A 22 15.87 -27.78 2.33
CA THR A 22 14.52 -27.22 2.51
C THR A 22 14.50 -25.93 3.34
N THR A 23 15.39 -25.80 4.33
CA THR A 23 15.54 -24.56 5.11
C THR A 23 16.12 -23.44 4.24
N ASN A 24 17.14 -23.74 3.43
CA ASN A 24 17.75 -22.77 2.52
C ASN A 24 16.75 -22.26 1.47
N ILE A 25 15.90 -23.15 0.92
CA ILE A 25 14.83 -22.76 -0.01
C ILE A 25 13.81 -21.86 0.68
N LYS A 26 13.38 -22.17 1.91
CA LYS A 26 12.45 -21.31 2.65
C LYS A 26 13.04 -19.92 2.96
N ILE A 27 14.31 -19.87 3.32
CA ILE A 27 15.05 -18.63 3.57
C ILE A 27 15.13 -17.79 2.29
N SER A 28 15.49 -18.38 1.15
CA SER A 28 15.58 -17.66 -0.13
C SER A 28 14.21 -17.13 -0.57
N GLU A 29 13.15 -17.91 -0.38
CA GLU A 29 11.79 -17.46 -0.68
C GLU A 29 11.39 -16.27 0.20
N ILE A 30 11.63 -16.33 1.51
CA ILE A 30 11.33 -15.21 2.42
C ILE A 30 12.08 -13.94 2.01
N GLN A 31 13.36 -14.06 1.64
CA GLN A 31 14.16 -12.92 1.16
C GLN A 31 13.62 -12.36 -0.17
N LYS A 32 13.18 -13.22 -1.08
CA LYS A 32 12.57 -12.80 -2.35
C LYS A 32 11.30 -11.99 -2.10
N HIS A 33 10.42 -12.45 -1.21
CA HIS A 33 9.20 -11.73 -0.87
C HIS A 33 9.51 -10.39 -0.18
N ALA A 34 10.52 -10.33 0.70
CA ALA A 34 10.98 -9.09 1.29
C ALA A 34 11.41 -8.05 0.24
N LYS A 35 12.19 -8.48 -0.75
CA LYS A 35 12.62 -7.61 -1.85
C LYS A 35 11.46 -7.15 -2.74
N ILE A 36 10.50 -8.03 -3.01
CA ILE A 36 9.27 -7.67 -3.75
C ILE A 36 8.50 -6.59 -2.98
N VAL A 37 8.30 -6.77 -1.66
CA VAL A 37 7.66 -5.77 -0.80
C VAL A 37 8.40 -4.43 -0.90
N GLY A 38 9.72 -4.45 -0.78
CA GLY A 38 10.55 -3.26 -0.89
C GLY A 38 10.40 -2.54 -2.23
N PHE A 39 10.44 -3.29 -3.34
CA PHE A 39 10.23 -2.76 -4.68
C PHE A 39 8.83 -2.16 -4.84
N THR A 40 7.78 -2.87 -4.43
CA THR A 40 6.41 -2.39 -4.57
C THR A 40 6.18 -1.11 -3.77
N TYR A 41 6.69 -1.02 -2.53
CA TYR A 41 6.58 0.20 -1.71
C TYR A 41 7.24 1.40 -2.41
N LEU A 42 8.48 1.26 -2.89
CA LEU A 42 9.18 2.34 -3.57
C LEU A 42 8.43 2.82 -4.82
N THR A 43 7.95 1.87 -5.61
CA THR A 43 7.28 2.18 -6.87
C THR A 43 5.93 2.85 -6.60
N THR A 44 5.15 2.37 -5.63
CA THR A 44 3.86 2.99 -5.26
C THR A 44 4.04 4.38 -4.68
N THR A 45 5.01 4.57 -3.78
CA THR A 45 5.25 5.88 -3.16
C THR A 45 5.75 6.89 -4.22
N LEU A 46 6.59 6.47 -5.16
CA LEU A 46 7.04 7.33 -6.26
C LEU A 46 5.90 7.71 -7.20
N ILE A 47 5.08 6.74 -7.62
CA ILE A 47 3.90 7.00 -8.47
C ILE A 47 2.93 7.96 -7.77
N GLY A 48 2.61 7.69 -6.50
CA GLY A 48 1.72 8.54 -5.70
C GLY A 48 2.25 9.97 -5.56
N PHE A 49 3.56 10.12 -5.30
CA PHE A 49 4.21 11.42 -5.20
C PHE A 49 4.12 12.19 -6.53
N ILE A 50 4.46 11.55 -7.65
CA ILE A 50 4.36 12.17 -8.99
C ILE A 50 2.92 12.55 -9.28
N ASN A 51 1.96 11.67 -8.99
CA ASN A 51 0.56 11.92 -9.29
C ASN A 51 0.02 13.12 -8.50
N ILE A 52 0.25 13.17 -7.19
CA ILE A 52 -0.26 14.23 -6.32
C ILE A 52 0.44 15.58 -6.60
N PHE A 53 1.77 15.59 -6.69
CA PHE A 53 2.55 16.84 -6.76
C PHE A 53 2.87 17.34 -8.16
N PHE A 54 2.62 16.59 -9.23
CA PHE A 54 2.88 17.06 -10.59
C PHE A 54 1.66 16.96 -11.50
N VAL A 55 0.88 15.87 -11.38
CA VAL A 55 -0.23 15.62 -12.30
C VAL A 55 -1.52 16.27 -11.79
N LYS A 56 -1.93 15.99 -10.55
CA LYS A 56 -3.19 16.46 -9.93
C LYS A 56 -3.22 17.93 -9.52
N ILE A 57 -2.10 18.65 -9.61
CA ILE A 57 -2.06 20.08 -9.27
C ILE A 57 -3.03 20.85 -10.17
N GLY A 58 -4.03 21.47 -9.54
CA GLY A 58 -5.06 22.27 -10.22
C GLY A 58 -6.18 21.47 -10.88
N LEU A 59 -6.17 20.13 -10.84
CA LEU A 59 -7.18 19.29 -11.50
C LEU A 59 -8.51 19.15 -10.74
N HIS A 60 -8.60 19.68 -9.51
CA HIS A 60 -9.84 19.66 -8.71
C HIS A 60 -10.76 20.86 -8.98
N LYS A 61 -10.54 21.59 -10.08
CA LYS A 61 -11.39 22.69 -10.52
C LYS A 61 -12.18 22.25 -11.75
N PRO A 62 -13.52 22.21 -11.70
CA PRO A 62 -14.35 21.81 -12.84
C PRO A 62 -14.12 22.66 -14.10
N GLU A 63 -13.80 23.94 -13.94
CA GLU A 63 -13.60 24.92 -15.03
C GLU A 63 -12.39 24.58 -15.91
N THR A 64 -11.29 24.13 -15.30
CA THR A 64 -10.02 23.83 -15.99
C THR A 64 -9.93 22.38 -16.46
N LEU A 65 -10.95 21.57 -16.19
CA LEU A 65 -10.88 20.12 -16.31
C LEU A 65 -10.92 19.66 -17.78
N LEU A 66 -11.72 20.33 -18.61
CA LEU A 66 -11.80 20.04 -20.05
C LEU A 66 -10.52 20.47 -20.80
N GLU A 67 -9.87 21.55 -20.38
CA GLU A 67 -8.61 22.02 -20.95
C GLU A 67 -7.44 21.07 -20.66
N LEU A 68 -7.54 20.28 -19.58
CA LEU A 68 -6.49 19.38 -19.09
C LEU A 68 -6.89 17.90 -19.15
N ASP A 69 -7.81 17.53 -20.05
CA ASP A 69 -8.36 16.15 -20.19
C ASP A 69 -7.25 15.08 -20.23
N PHE A 70 -6.19 15.29 -21.01
CA PHE A 70 -5.08 14.34 -21.08
C PHE A 70 -4.37 14.14 -19.74
N ARG A 71 -4.09 15.23 -19.00
CA ARG A 71 -3.45 15.15 -17.67
C ARG A 71 -4.37 14.44 -16.67
N PHE A 72 -5.67 14.67 -16.77
CA PHE A 72 -6.67 14.00 -15.93
C PHE A 72 -6.71 12.49 -16.19
N ARG A 73 -6.71 12.06 -17.45
CA ARG A 73 -6.64 10.63 -17.82
C ARG A 73 -5.34 9.97 -17.39
N VAL A 74 -4.20 10.67 -17.51
CA VAL A 74 -2.91 10.19 -17.00
C VAL A 74 -2.96 10.02 -15.48
N SER A 75 -3.55 10.97 -14.75
CA SER A 75 -3.74 10.85 -13.30
C SER A 75 -4.52 9.59 -12.90
N ILE A 76 -5.63 9.31 -13.61
CA ILE A 76 -6.44 8.10 -13.38
C ILE A 76 -5.60 6.84 -13.62
N LEU A 77 -4.84 6.80 -14.71
CA LEU A 77 -4.01 5.64 -15.05
C LEU A 77 -2.91 5.39 -14.00
N LEU A 78 -2.31 6.46 -13.47
CA LEU A 78 -1.34 6.38 -12.39
C LEU A 78 -1.96 5.82 -11.12
N ASP A 79 -3.17 6.25 -10.73
CA ASP A 79 -3.86 5.71 -9.56
C ASP A 79 -4.21 4.22 -9.74
N ILE A 80 -4.72 3.82 -10.92
CA ILE A 80 -5.01 2.41 -11.24
C ILE A 80 -3.74 1.56 -11.09
N THR A 81 -2.64 2.04 -11.66
CA THR A 81 -1.34 1.35 -11.60
C THR A 81 -0.84 1.26 -10.16
N MET A 82 -0.96 2.33 -9.39
CA MET A 82 -0.59 2.37 -7.97
C MET A 82 -1.39 1.34 -7.17
N TYR A 83 -2.72 1.31 -7.28
CA TYR A 83 -3.56 0.36 -6.53
C TYR A 83 -3.31 -1.10 -6.94
N ALA A 84 -3.00 -1.37 -8.22
CA ALA A 84 -2.57 -2.70 -8.65
C ALA A 84 -1.25 -3.13 -7.98
N LEU A 85 -0.29 -2.22 -7.86
CA LEU A 85 0.96 -2.47 -7.13
C LEU A 85 0.74 -2.63 -5.63
N VAL A 86 -0.19 -1.88 -5.02
CA VAL A 86 -0.57 -2.07 -3.60
C VAL A 86 -1.20 -3.44 -3.38
N MET A 87 -2.00 -3.94 -4.33
CA MET A 87 -2.53 -5.30 -4.27
C MET A 87 -1.41 -6.34 -4.26
N TRP A 88 -0.42 -6.18 -5.15
CA TRP A 88 0.74 -7.07 -5.20
C TRP A 88 1.56 -6.99 -3.91
N MET A 89 1.75 -5.78 -3.38
CA MET A 89 2.41 -5.53 -2.10
C MET A 89 1.70 -6.26 -0.95
N ALA A 90 0.37 -6.22 -0.89
CA ALA A 90 -0.43 -6.89 0.13
C ALA A 90 -0.20 -8.40 0.11
N VAL A 91 -0.19 -9.01 -1.08
CA VAL A 91 0.11 -10.44 -1.26
C VAL A 91 1.55 -10.74 -0.82
N ALA A 92 2.52 -9.91 -1.22
CA ALA A 92 3.92 -10.12 -0.87
C ALA A 92 4.15 -10.00 0.66
N LEU A 93 3.52 -9.04 1.32
CA LEU A 93 3.55 -8.87 2.78
C LEU A 93 2.91 -10.06 3.50
N TYR A 94 1.79 -10.58 2.98
CA TYR A 94 1.17 -11.80 3.50
C TYR A 94 2.12 -13.00 3.41
N LEU A 95 2.72 -13.22 2.24
CA LEU A 95 3.65 -14.33 2.02
C LEU A 95 4.92 -14.20 2.87
N LEU A 96 5.36 -12.98 3.14
CA LEU A 96 6.49 -12.66 4.01
C LEU A 96 6.18 -12.96 5.49
N THR A 97 4.96 -12.65 5.95
CA THR A 97 4.61 -12.68 7.39
C THR A 97 3.81 -13.92 7.81
N LYS A 98 3.29 -14.71 6.87
CA LYS A 98 2.53 -15.95 7.16
C LYS A 98 3.32 -16.98 7.96
N SER A 99 4.65 -17.00 7.83
CA SER A 99 5.55 -17.89 8.57
C SER A 99 5.65 -17.53 10.06
N ILE A 100 5.35 -16.28 10.43
CA ILE A 100 5.42 -15.76 11.79
C ILE A 100 4.10 -16.06 12.51
N ASN A 101 2.99 -15.55 11.97
CA ASN A 101 1.65 -15.79 12.49
C ASN A 101 0.61 -15.65 11.37
N LYS A 102 0.07 -16.79 10.92
CA LYS A 102 -0.88 -16.84 9.81
C LYS A 102 -2.15 -16.02 10.06
N ASN A 103 -2.71 -16.05 11.27
CA ASN A 103 -4.00 -15.39 11.56
C ASN A 103 -3.87 -13.86 11.50
N ARG A 104 -2.81 -13.31 12.10
CA ARG A 104 -2.51 -11.87 12.03
C ARG A 104 -2.11 -11.45 10.61
N ALA A 105 -1.37 -12.29 9.88
CA ALA A 105 -1.01 -12.00 8.49
C ALA A 105 -2.25 -11.93 7.59
N ILE A 106 -3.25 -12.80 7.80
CA ILE A 106 -4.55 -12.74 7.11
C ILE A 106 -5.26 -11.43 7.45
N LEU A 107 -5.28 -11.02 8.71
CA LEU A 107 -5.90 -9.76 9.12
C LEU A 107 -5.30 -8.56 8.37
N GLY A 108 -3.96 -8.46 8.36
CA GLY A 108 -3.27 -7.40 7.61
C GLY A 108 -3.58 -7.45 6.11
N PHE A 109 -3.61 -8.65 5.53
CA PHE A 109 -3.94 -8.87 4.12
C PHE A 109 -5.36 -8.43 3.76
N VAL A 110 -6.35 -8.75 4.60
CA VAL A 110 -7.75 -8.38 4.38
C VAL A 110 -7.92 -6.86 4.40
N PHE A 111 -7.34 -6.18 5.40
CA PHE A 111 -7.39 -4.71 5.47
C PHE A 111 -6.71 -4.03 4.28
N ARG A 112 -5.54 -4.54 3.86
CA ARG A 112 -4.85 -4.04 2.65
C ARG A 112 -5.60 -4.34 1.36
N SER A 113 -6.30 -5.47 1.28
CA SER A 113 -7.13 -5.78 0.11
C SER A 113 -8.37 -4.88 0.08
N ALA A 114 -8.99 -4.61 1.24
CA ALA A 114 -10.11 -3.69 1.36
C ALA A 114 -9.71 -2.25 0.98
N GLU A 115 -8.53 -1.79 1.39
CA GLU A 115 -7.94 -0.52 0.94
C GLU A 115 -7.92 -0.44 -0.60
N VAL A 116 -7.41 -1.47 -1.26
CA VAL A 116 -7.29 -1.49 -2.73
C VAL A 116 -8.64 -1.46 -3.42
N VAL A 117 -9.59 -2.26 -2.94
CA VAL A 117 -10.96 -2.27 -3.49
C VAL A 117 -11.61 -0.91 -3.35
N MET A 118 -11.50 -0.29 -2.17
CA MET A 118 -11.97 1.08 -1.94
C MET A 118 -11.25 2.08 -2.84
N GLY A 119 -9.94 1.93 -3.04
CA GLY A 119 -9.15 2.74 -3.95
C GLY A 119 -9.67 2.73 -5.38
N PHE A 120 -9.94 1.54 -5.94
CA PHE A 120 -10.53 1.44 -7.28
C PHE A 120 -11.91 2.10 -7.37
N VAL A 121 -12.76 1.95 -6.36
CA VAL A 121 -14.06 2.64 -6.30
C VAL A 121 -13.88 4.16 -6.29
N MET A 122 -12.92 4.67 -5.53
CA MET A 122 -12.63 6.11 -5.49
C MET A 122 -12.06 6.63 -6.80
N VAL A 123 -11.23 5.86 -7.51
CA VAL A 123 -10.76 6.22 -8.85
C VAL A 123 -11.92 6.34 -9.83
N LEU A 124 -12.92 5.46 -9.75
CA LEU A 124 -14.13 5.58 -10.57
C LEU A 124 -14.92 6.85 -10.25
N LEU A 125 -15.08 7.17 -8.95
CA LEU A 125 -15.73 8.42 -8.53
C LEU A 125 -14.95 9.65 -8.99
N TYR A 126 -13.62 9.60 -8.94
CA TYR A 126 -12.74 10.64 -9.46
C TYR A 126 -12.87 10.82 -10.97
N ALA A 127 -13.13 9.75 -11.73
CA ALA A 127 -13.33 9.84 -13.17
C ALA A 127 -14.69 10.46 -13.57
N THR A 128 -15.69 10.42 -12.70
CA THR A 128 -17.06 10.84 -12.98
C THR A 128 -17.19 12.32 -13.41
N PRO A 129 -16.55 13.31 -12.76
CA PRO A 129 -16.54 14.70 -13.23
C PRO A 129 -16.19 14.86 -14.71
N LEU A 130 -15.15 14.15 -15.18
CA LEU A 130 -14.73 14.20 -16.58
C LEU A 130 -15.79 13.61 -17.52
N ILE A 131 -16.45 12.53 -17.10
CA ILE A 131 -17.50 11.88 -17.89
C ILE A 131 -18.74 12.78 -18.01
N ILE A 132 -19.14 13.39 -16.89
CA ILE A 132 -20.30 14.29 -16.84
C ILE A 132 -20.07 15.51 -17.73
N LEU A 133 -18.91 16.17 -17.59
CA LEU A 133 -18.60 17.39 -18.35
C LEU A 133 -18.43 17.11 -19.86
N ASN A 134 -17.81 15.98 -20.24
CA ASN A 134 -17.68 15.60 -21.66
C ASN A 134 -19.01 15.22 -22.34
N ARG A 135 -20.04 14.89 -21.56
CA ARG A 135 -21.37 14.50 -22.06
C ARG A 135 -22.46 15.52 -21.70
N ALA A 136 -22.07 16.77 -21.42
CA ALA A 136 -22.96 17.84 -21.02
C ALA A 136 -24.22 17.93 -21.92
N GLU A 137 -24.02 17.90 -23.23
CA GLU A 137 -25.10 17.98 -24.24
C GLU A 137 -26.13 16.85 -24.17
N SER A 138 -25.76 15.69 -23.59
CA SER A 138 -26.65 14.52 -23.50
C SER A 138 -27.60 14.57 -22.30
N TYR A 139 -27.31 15.38 -21.28
CA TYR A 139 -28.01 15.31 -19.99
C TYR A 139 -29.08 16.40 -19.79
N GLN A 140 -29.28 17.31 -20.74
CA GLN A 140 -30.24 18.43 -20.67
C GLN A 140 -30.09 19.31 -19.40
N PHE A 141 -28.95 19.26 -18.72
CA PHE A 141 -28.65 20.11 -17.58
C PHE A 141 -27.94 21.39 -18.03
N ASN A 142 -28.12 22.48 -17.27
CA ASN A 142 -27.36 23.71 -17.45
C ASN A 142 -25.89 23.50 -17.00
N ASP A 143 -24.96 24.22 -17.61
CA ASP A 143 -23.51 24.14 -17.31
C ASP A 143 -23.22 24.36 -15.81
N ASN A 144 -23.87 25.34 -15.18
CA ASN A 144 -23.72 25.61 -13.75
C ASN A 144 -24.11 24.40 -12.88
N THR A 145 -25.15 23.65 -13.27
CA THR A 145 -25.58 22.44 -12.57
C THR A 145 -24.57 21.31 -12.75
N LEU A 146 -24.01 21.16 -13.95
CA LEU A 146 -22.98 20.14 -14.24
C LEU A 146 -21.68 20.41 -13.48
N HIS A 147 -21.23 21.67 -13.43
CA HIS A 147 -20.05 22.06 -12.64
C HIS A 147 -20.28 21.85 -11.14
N SER A 148 -21.47 22.19 -10.62
CA SER A 148 -21.80 21.92 -9.21
C SER A 148 -21.80 20.42 -8.90
N LEU A 149 -22.34 19.61 -9.80
CA LEU A 149 -22.36 18.15 -9.66
C LEU A 149 -20.94 17.57 -9.70
N ALA A 150 -20.07 18.06 -10.59
CA ALA A 150 -18.67 17.69 -10.65
C ALA A 150 -17.93 18.00 -9.33
N SER A 151 -18.19 19.15 -8.71
CA SER A 151 -17.64 19.51 -7.39
C SER A 151 -18.08 18.52 -6.30
N VAL A 152 -19.37 18.14 -6.28
CA VAL A 152 -19.88 17.14 -5.31
C VAL A 152 -19.14 15.80 -5.44
N PHE A 153 -18.85 15.34 -6.66
CA PHE A 153 -18.06 14.12 -6.85
C PHE A 153 -16.62 14.25 -6.35
N PHE A 154 -16.00 15.43 -6.48
CA PHE A 154 -14.69 15.68 -5.88
C PHE A 154 -14.73 15.68 -4.35
N ASP A 155 -15.77 16.24 -3.73
CA ASP A 155 -15.94 16.22 -2.28
C ASP A 155 -16.13 14.79 -1.76
N VAL A 156 -16.96 13.99 -2.44
CA VAL A 156 -17.16 12.57 -2.10
C VAL A 156 -15.86 11.78 -2.29
N TYR A 157 -15.11 12.04 -3.37
CA TYR A 157 -13.79 11.46 -3.57
C TYR A 157 -12.84 11.80 -2.41
N GLY A 158 -12.79 13.06 -1.98
CA GLY A 158 -11.95 13.49 -0.85
C GLY A 158 -12.29 12.77 0.45
N MET A 159 -13.58 12.66 0.79
CA MET A 159 -14.02 11.90 1.97
C MET A 159 -13.68 10.39 1.84
N GLY A 160 -13.90 9.82 0.67
CA GLY A 160 -13.58 8.42 0.40
C GLY A 160 -12.07 8.13 0.40
N SER A 161 -11.25 9.11 0.04
CA SER A 161 -9.79 9.04 0.17
C SER A 161 -9.36 8.83 1.62
N ASN A 162 -9.99 9.53 2.56
CA ASN A 162 -9.72 9.38 3.98
C ASN A 162 -10.03 7.95 4.47
N LEU A 163 -11.13 7.37 3.98
CA LEU A 163 -11.53 6.01 4.38
C LEU A 163 -10.53 4.94 3.93
N HIS A 164 -10.00 5.01 2.70
CA HIS A 164 -9.00 4.01 2.28
C HIS A 164 -7.68 4.15 3.07
N LEU A 165 -7.28 5.37 3.47
CA LEU A 165 -6.08 5.61 4.27
C LEU A 165 -6.22 5.04 5.70
N ILE A 166 -7.43 5.04 6.26
CA ILE A 166 -7.72 4.38 7.53
C ILE A 166 -7.51 2.86 7.40
N LEU A 167 -8.09 2.24 6.37
CA LEU A 167 -7.94 0.80 6.09
C LEU A 167 -6.46 0.43 5.87
N MET A 168 -5.76 1.23 5.08
CA MET A 168 -4.32 1.10 4.85
C MET A 168 -3.55 1.08 6.17
N SER A 169 -3.83 2.03 7.06
CA SER A 169 -3.12 2.22 8.33
C SER A 169 -3.28 1.02 9.25
N ILE A 170 -4.50 0.48 9.36
CA ILE A 170 -4.76 -0.73 10.16
C ILE A 170 -3.97 -1.92 9.60
N GLY A 171 -4.07 -2.16 8.29
CA GLY A 171 -3.38 -3.28 7.63
C GLY A 171 -1.86 -3.18 7.77
N ALA A 172 -1.31 -1.98 7.53
CA ALA A 172 0.12 -1.73 7.65
C ALA A 172 0.63 -1.86 9.10
N PHE A 173 -0.14 -1.37 10.09
CA PHE A 173 0.20 -1.54 11.50
C PHE A 173 0.34 -3.01 11.89
N VAL A 174 -0.58 -3.87 11.43
CA VAL A 174 -0.53 -5.31 11.67
C VAL A 174 0.75 -5.93 11.07
N PHE A 175 1.08 -5.57 9.82
CA PHE A 175 2.30 -6.08 9.17
C PHE A 175 3.59 -5.61 9.86
N ILE A 176 3.70 -4.32 10.22
CA ILE A 176 4.87 -3.81 10.94
C ILE A 176 5.00 -4.48 12.31
N LYS A 177 3.89 -4.70 13.04
CA LYS A 177 3.92 -5.46 14.31
C LYS A 177 4.42 -6.89 14.12
N LEU A 178 4.03 -7.56 13.05
CA LEU A 178 4.52 -8.91 12.74
C LEU A 178 6.01 -8.91 12.45
N LEU A 179 6.48 -8.01 11.58
CA LEU A 179 7.89 -7.88 11.26
C LEU A 179 8.73 -7.51 12.48
N GLN A 180 8.21 -6.65 13.36
CA GLN A 180 8.83 -6.31 14.64
C GLN A 180 8.93 -7.54 15.57
N SER A 181 7.88 -8.36 15.66
CA SER A 181 7.85 -9.54 16.54
C SER A 181 8.85 -10.63 16.13
N ALA A 182 9.14 -10.74 14.83
CA ALA A 182 10.12 -11.67 14.29
C ALA A 182 11.53 -11.08 14.19
N SER A 183 11.74 -9.82 14.60
CA SER A 183 13.01 -9.08 14.44
C SER A 183 13.51 -9.02 12.98
N TYR A 184 12.59 -9.11 12.00
CA TYR A 184 12.93 -9.08 10.58
C TYR A 184 13.47 -7.72 10.12
N ILE A 185 13.06 -6.66 10.81
CA ILE A 185 13.45 -5.27 10.56
C ILE A 185 14.04 -4.67 11.83
N PRO A 186 14.90 -3.64 11.73
CA PRO A 186 15.48 -3.02 12.92
C PRO A 186 14.39 -2.35 13.78
N LYS A 187 14.62 -2.32 15.09
CA LYS A 187 13.65 -1.80 16.07
C LYS A 187 13.26 -0.35 15.80
N TRP A 188 14.23 0.52 15.47
CA TRP A 188 13.96 1.93 15.19
C TRP A 188 13.00 2.12 13.99
N LEU A 189 13.19 1.34 12.92
CA LEU A 189 12.32 1.38 11.74
C LEU A 189 10.92 0.85 12.05
N SER A 190 10.83 -0.17 12.90
CA SER A 190 9.53 -0.65 13.39
C SER A 190 8.78 0.44 14.15
N TYR A 191 9.43 1.10 15.12
CA TYR A 191 8.78 2.15 15.91
C TYR A 191 8.36 3.34 15.05
N TRP A 192 9.20 3.76 14.10
CA TRP A 192 8.85 4.81 13.16
C TRP A 192 7.63 4.44 12.32
N GLY A 193 7.59 3.23 11.74
CA GLY A 193 6.44 2.77 10.96
C GLY A 193 5.15 2.71 11.77
N LEU A 194 5.22 2.20 13.01
CA LEU A 194 4.06 2.17 13.91
C LEU A 194 3.56 3.59 14.24
N PHE A 195 4.48 4.50 14.56
CA PHE A 195 4.14 5.89 14.85
C PHE A 195 3.45 6.56 13.66
N THR A 196 4.01 6.38 12.46
CA THR A 196 3.45 6.86 11.20
C THR A 196 2.02 6.37 11.02
N TYR A 197 1.80 5.04 11.01
CA TYR A 197 0.48 4.50 10.70
C TYR A 197 -0.56 4.79 11.79
N VAL A 198 -0.15 4.92 13.06
CA VAL A 198 -1.05 5.40 14.13
C VAL A 198 -1.44 6.85 13.91
N THR A 199 -0.48 7.72 13.56
CA THR A 199 -0.76 9.14 13.32
C THR A 199 -1.67 9.34 12.10
N VAL A 200 -1.43 8.59 11.02
CA VAL A 200 -2.30 8.58 9.83
C VAL A 200 -3.71 8.09 10.18
N PHE A 201 -3.83 6.98 10.91
CA PHE A 201 -5.12 6.45 11.36
C PHE A 201 -5.91 7.49 12.18
N ILE A 202 -5.29 8.09 13.19
CA ILE A 202 -5.93 9.08 14.05
C ILE A 202 -6.30 10.33 13.23
N GLY A 203 -5.37 10.82 12.41
CA GLY A 203 -5.57 12.03 11.62
C GLY A 203 -6.76 11.93 10.67
N PHE A 204 -6.83 10.86 9.87
CA PHE A 204 -7.93 10.67 8.92
C PHE A 204 -9.24 10.29 9.59
N THR A 205 -9.21 9.60 10.73
CA THR A 205 -10.42 9.35 11.53
C THR A 205 -10.98 10.67 12.08
N LEU A 206 -10.12 11.56 12.58
CA LEU A 206 -10.53 12.87 13.08
C LEU A 206 -11.14 13.73 11.97
N GLN A 207 -10.61 13.70 10.74
CA GLN A 207 -11.21 14.41 9.60
C GLN A 207 -12.62 13.90 9.24
N ILE A 208 -12.89 12.60 9.43
CA ILE A 208 -14.24 12.06 9.20
C ILE A 208 -15.21 12.54 10.28
N ILE A 209 -14.77 12.62 11.54
CA ILE A 209 -15.61 13.05 12.67
C ILE A 209 -15.80 14.57 12.65
N LEU A 210 -14.75 15.32 12.30
CA LEU A 210 -14.69 16.77 12.32
C LEU A 210 -14.20 17.28 10.94
N PRO A 211 -15.12 17.46 9.97
CA PRO A 211 -14.77 17.88 8.61
C PRO A 211 -14.12 19.27 8.53
N GLU A 212 -14.33 20.11 9.55
CA GLU A 212 -13.75 21.46 9.65
C GLU A 212 -12.24 21.46 9.98
N ILE A 213 -11.68 20.30 10.36
CA ILE A 213 -10.24 20.18 10.56
C ILE A 213 -9.55 20.31 9.20
N SER A 214 -8.90 21.45 9.03
CA SER A 214 -8.10 21.86 7.87
C SER A 214 -7.38 20.72 7.13
N ASN A 215 -7.41 20.80 5.79
CA ASN A 215 -6.62 19.98 4.85
C ASN A 215 -5.09 20.04 5.08
N GLN A 216 -4.60 20.88 6.01
CA GLN A 216 -3.20 20.89 6.46
C GLN A 216 -2.73 19.55 7.07
N LEU A 217 -3.63 18.60 7.34
CA LEU A 217 -3.28 17.23 7.70
C LEU A 217 -2.48 16.47 6.64
N MET A 218 -2.36 16.96 5.40
CA MET A 218 -1.39 16.43 4.45
C MET A 218 0.05 16.39 5.01
N VAL A 219 0.39 17.29 5.95
CA VAL A 219 1.70 17.27 6.63
C VAL A 219 1.90 15.97 7.43
N VAL A 220 0.83 15.37 7.96
CA VAL A 220 0.88 14.08 8.67
C VAL A 220 1.31 12.94 7.75
N MET A 221 1.11 13.07 6.43
CA MET A 221 1.56 12.08 5.46
C MET A 221 3.05 12.17 5.15
N ALA A 222 3.72 13.31 5.39
CA ALA A 222 5.12 13.48 5.04
C ALA A 222 6.07 12.53 5.81
N PRO A 223 5.95 12.35 7.14
CA PRO A 223 6.68 11.31 7.85
C PRO A 223 6.39 9.89 7.33
N GLY A 224 5.18 9.67 6.81
CA GLY A 224 4.78 8.39 6.25
C GLY A 224 5.38 8.09 4.90
N ALA A 225 5.34 9.04 3.96
CA ALA A 225 6.00 8.90 2.67
C ALA A 225 7.51 8.66 2.84
N LEU A 226 8.16 9.40 3.75
CA LEU A 226 9.57 9.17 4.08
C LEU A 226 9.81 7.78 4.69
N PHE A 227 8.94 7.35 5.60
CA PHE A 227 9.01 5.99 6.15
C PHE A 227 8.90 4.94 5.06
N GLU A 228 7.97 5.05 4.13
CA GLU A 228 7.77 4.07 3.05
C GLU A 228 8.96 4.00 2.10
N LEU A 229 9.58 5.14 1.79
CA LEU A 229 10.83 5.17 1.02
C LEU A 229 11.97 4.47 1.77
N VAL A 230 12.19 4.81 3.05
CA VAL A 230 13.27 4.20 3.84
C VAL A 230 13.02 2.71 4.05
N PHE A 231 11.78 2.32 4.36
CA PHE A 231 11.36 0.93 4.53
C PHE A 231 11.51 0.13 3.24
N GLY A 232 11.10 0.71 2.11
CA GLY A 232 11.23 0.12 0.78
C GLY A 232 12.68 -0.11 0.39
N VAL A 233 13.55 0.91 0.52
CA VAL A 233 14.99 0.80 0.25
C VAL A 233 15.63 -0.25 1.17
N TRP A 234 15.28 -0.25 2.46
CA TRP A 234 15.83 -1.20 3.42
C TRP A 234 15.52 -2.65 3.02
N LEU A 235 14.26 -2.96 2.73
CA LEU A 235 13.85 -4.31 2.34
C LEU A 235 14.43 -4.73 0.97
N LEU A 236 14.60 -3.78 0.05
CA LEU A 236 15.19 -4.07 -1.26
C LEU A 236 16.68 -4.44 -1.16
N ILE A 237 17.45 -3.70 -0.35
CA ILE A 237 18.89 -3.89 -0.21
C ILE A 237 19.22 -5.01 0.79
N LYS A 238 18.72 -4.90 2.02
CA LYS A 238 19.08 -5.81 3.11
C LYS A 238 18.15 -7.01 3.24
N GLY A 239 16.93 -6.92 2.73
CA GLY A 239 15.90 -7.94 2.98
C GLY A 239 15.53 -8.00 4.47
N VAL A 240 15.24 -9.20 4.96
CA VAL A 240 14.86 -9.43 6.37
C VAL A 240 15.96 -10.13 7.16
N ASP A 241 16.12 -9.78 8.43
CA ASP A 241 17.04 -10.51 9.31
C ASP A 241 16.41 -11.84 9.74
N LEU A 242 17.01 -12.95 9.31
CA LEU A 242 16.57 -14.32 9.61
C LEU A 242 17.38 -14.95 10.73
N LYS A 243 18.12 -14.17 11.52
CA LYS A 243 18.83 -14.65 12.71
C LYS A 243 17.85 -15.13 13.78
N LYS A 244 17.45 -16.40 13.70
CA LYS A 244 16.98 -17.24 14.80
C LYS A 244 17.14 -18.71 14.47
#